data_AF-A0A2N7Q6N4-F1
#
_entry.id   AF-A0A2N7Q6N4-F1
#
_cell.length_a   1.000
_cell.length_b   1.000
_cell.length_c   1.000
_cell.angle_alpha   90.00
_cell.angle_beta   90.00
_cell.angle_gamma   90.00
#
_symmetry.space_group_name_H-M   'P 1'
#
loop_
_entity.id
_entity.type
_entity.pdbx_description
1 polymer ?
#
loop_
_entity_poly.entity_id
_entity_poly.type
_entity_poly.pdbx_seq_one_letter_code
_entity_poly.pdbx_strand_id
1 'polypeptide(L)'
;MVRRGYRKLRHIHLVGIGGTGMCGIAEVLLNLGYQVTGSDLQENEATVRLSRAGAVIHIGHSANNVGQADVVVISSAIKEDNVEVVQAKALNIPVIPRAEMLAELMRMKYGIAVAGAHGKTTTTS
;
A
#
# COMPACT_ATOMS: atom_id res chain seq x y z
N MET A 1 -23.24 -7.12 -14.74
CA MET A 1 -21.79 -7.00 -14.99
C MET A 1 -21.06 -7.45 -13.73
N VAL A 2 -20.54 -8.67 -13.71
CA VAL A 2 -20.12 -9.37 -12.49
C VAL A 2 -18.80 -8.77 -11.97
N ARG A 3 -18.82 -8.24 -10.75
CA ARG A 3 -17.65 -7.77 -9.98
C ARG A 3 -16.65 -8.93 -9.88
N ARG A 4 -15.48 -8.80 -10.52
CA ARG A 4 -14.34 -9.69 -10.31
C ARG A 4 -13.91 -9.53 -8.86
N GLY A 5 -14.33 -10.47 -8.00
CA GLY A 5 -13.86 -10.51 -6.62
C GLY A 5 -12.34 -10.69 -6.59
N TYR A 6 -11.67 -9.95 -5.72
CA TYR A 6 -10.23 -10.02 -5.41
C TYR A 6 -9.80 -11.35 -4.78
N ARG A 7 -10.37 -12.48 -5.22
CA ARG A 7 -10.27 -13.80 -4.57
C ARG A 7 -8.88 -14.45 -4.69
N LYS A 8 -7.88 -13.72 -5.18
CA LYS A 8 -6.49 -14.18 -5.36
C LYS A 8 -5.40 -13.13 -5.09
N LEU A 9 -5.74 -11.88 -4.71
CA LEU A 9 -4.68 -10.95 -4.31
C LEU A 9 -4.05 -11.49 -3.02
N ARG A 10 -2.77 -11.83 -3.05
CA ARG A 10 -2.01 -12.25 -1.87
C ARG A 10 -0.80 -11.36 -1.65
N HIS A 11 -0.23 -10.81 -2.72
CA HIS A 11 0.98 -9.99 -2.67
C HIS A 11 0.68 -8.56 -3.12
N ILE A 12 0.91 -7.61 -2.21
CA ILE A 12 0.70 -6.18 -2.43
C ILE A 12 2.05 -5.47 -2.32
N HIS A 13 2.35 -4.63 -3.30
CA HIS A 13 3.54 -3.78 -3.28
C HIS A 13 3.17 -2.31 -3.09
N LEU A 14 3.76 -1.64 -2.11
CA LEU A 14 3.50 -0.23 -1.81
C LEU A 14 4.71 0.64 -2.18
N VAL A 15 4.52 1.62 -3.07
CA VAL A 15 5.56 2.59 -3.43
C VAL A 15 5.44 3.82 -2.52
N GLY A 16 6.52 4.15 -1.79
CA GLY A 16 6.49 5.14 -0.71
C GLY A 16 5.85 4.60 0.57
N ILE A 17 6.21 3.37 0.96
CA ILE A 17 5.56 2.61 2.04
C ILE A 17 5.75 3.26 3.43
N GLY A 18 6.84 4.01 3.63
CA GLY A 18 7.14 4.73 4.87
C GLY A 18 6.36 6.03 5.04
N GLY A 19 5.67 6.49 4.00
CA GLY A 19 4.88 7.74 4.04
C GLY A 19 3.66 7.68 4.97
N THR A 20 3.27 8.85 5.50
CA THR A 20 2.08 9.00 6.35
C THR A 20 0.83 8.49 5.63
N GLY A 21 0.14 7.55 6.26
CA GLY A 21 -1.07 6.90 5.73
C GLY A 21 -0.81 5.70 4.82
N MET A 22 0.38 5.57 4.23
CA MET A 22 0.78 4.33 3.53
C MET A 22 1.22 3.27 4.54
N CYS A 23 2.01 3.66 5.55
CA CYS A 23 2.51 2.74 6.56
C CYS A 23 1.39 2.08 7.38
N GLY A 24 0.31 2.81 7.70
CA GLY A 24 -0.86 2.25 8.38
C GLY A 24 -1.63 1.26 7.50
N ILE A 25 -1.74 1.51 6.19
CA ILE A 25 -2.37 0.56 5.26
C ILE A 25 -1.54 -0.72 5.16
N ALA A 26 -0.21 -0.59 5.03
CA ALA A 26 0.70 -1.74 4.99
C ALA A 26 0.58 -2.61 6.24
N GLU A 27 0.51 -1.99 7.42
CA GLU A 27 0.36 -2.70 8.69
C GLU A 27 -0.98 -3.45 8.80
N VAL A 28 -2.08 -2.82 8.40
CA VAL A 28 -3.39 -3.50 8.36
C VAL A 28 -3.36 -4.67 7.40
N LEU A 29 -2.73 -4.53 6.23
CA LEU A 29 -2.60 -5.62 5.26
C LEU A 29 -1.78 -6.80 5.80
N LEU A 30 -0.66 -6.54 6.48
CA LEU A 30 0.12 -7.56 7.17
C LEU A 30 -0.74 -8.29 8.22
N ASN A 31 -1.48 -7.55 9.05
CA ASN A 31 -2.35 -8.12 10.07
C ASN A 31 -3.51 -8.95 9.50
N LEU A 32 -3.94 -8.66 8.27
CA LEU A 32 -4.93 -9.45 7.53
C LEU A 32 -4.31 -10.67 6.82
N GLY A 33 -3.00 -10.88 6.92
CA GLY A 33 -2.29 -12.03 6.38
C GLY A 33 -1.87 -11.90 4.91
N TYR A 34 -1.88 -10.69 4.35
CA TYR A 34 -1.33 -10.45 3.01
C TYR A 34 0.20 -10.42 3.07
N GLN A 35 0.83 -10.87 1.98
CA GLN A 35 2.23 -10.62 1.71
C GLN A 35 2.40 -9.15 1.31
N VAL A 36 3.12 -8.39 2.12
CA VAL A 36 3.36 -6.97 1.88
C VAL A 36 4.82 -6.74 1.54
N THR A 37 5.04 -6.01 0.46
CA THR A 37 6.35 -5.49 0.08
C THR A 37 6.24 -4.00 -0.19
N GLY A 38 7.33 -3.27 -0.14
CA GLY A 38 7.29 -1.87 -0.54
C GLY A 38 8.65 -1.24 -0.68
N SER A 39 8.66 -0.09 -1.33
CA SER A 39 9.85 0.73 -1.54
C SER A 39 9.71 2.09 -0.85
N ASP A 40 10.82 2.66 -0.43
CA ASP A 40 10.89 4.06 -0.02
C ASP A 40 12.27 4.64 -0.37
N LEU A 41 12.39 5.96 -0.45
CA LEU A 41 13.65 6.62 -0.80
C LEU A 41 14.72 6.45 0.28
N GLN A 42 14.30 6.37 1.54
CA GLN A 42 15.17 6.28 2.69
C GLN A 42 14.54 5.43 3.79
N GLU A 43 15.38 4.81 4.60
CA GLU A 43 14.93 4.14 5.81
C GLU A 43 14.42 5.18 6.83
N ASN A 44 13.36 4.82 7.53
CA ASN A 44 12.78 5.58 8.63
C ASN A 44 12.11 4.63 9.65
N GLU A 45 11.65 5.17 10.78
CA GLU A 45 11.02 4.40 11.85
C GLU A 45 9.84 3.53 11.36
N ALA A 46 9.02 4.03 10.42
CA ALA A 46 7.90 3.28 9.87
C ALA A 46 8.37 2.08 9.05
N THR A 47 9.36 2.26 8.17
CA THR A 47 9.93 1.17 7.37
C THR A 47 10.58 0.09 8.23
N VAL A 48 11.31 0.47 9.29
CA VAL A 48 11.92 -0.47 10.24
C VAL A 48 10.85 -1.27 10.97
N ARG A 49 9.79 -0.59 11.44
CA ARG A 49 8.67 -1.24 12.13
C ARG A 49 7.92 -2.22 11.22
N LEU A 50 7.65 -1.82 9.98
CA LEU A 50 6.98 -2.69 8.99
C LEU A 50 7.84 -3.90 8.62
N SER A 51 9.16 -3.72 8.49
CA SER A 51 10.08 -4.82 8.26
C SER A 51 10.03 -5.84 9.41
N ARG A 52 10.05 -5.37 10.66
CA ARG A 52 9.88 -6.23 11.85
C ARG A 52 8.52 -6.92 11.90
N ALA A 53 7.48 -6.29 11.36
CA ALA A 53 6.15 -6.86 11.23
C ALA A 53 6.00 -7.86 10.06
N GLY A 54 7.05 -8.04 9.25
CA GLY A 54 7.12 -9.05 8.18
C GLY A 54 7.00 -8.50 6.76
N ALA A 55 6.97 -7.17 6.55
CA ALA A 55 7.07 -6.62 5.20
C ALA A 55 8.49 -6.74 4.64
N VAL A 56 8.60 -6.99 3.33
CA VAL A 56 9.89 -6.82 2.62
C VAL A 56 10.01 -5.37 2.18
N ILE A 57 11.06 -4.69 2.66
CA ILE A 57 11.31 -3.28 2.38
C ILE A 57 12.51 -3.15 1.44
N HIS A 58 12.34 -2.32 0.40
CA HIS A 58 13.40 -1.92 -0.52
C HIS A 58 13.72 -0.44 -0.31
N ILE A 59 15.00 -0.09 -0.15
CA ILE A 59 15.42 1.30 -0.12
C ILE A 59 15.88 1.71 -1.52
N GLY A 60 15.34 2.83 -2.02
CA GLY A 60 15.45 3.26 -3.40
C GLY A 60 14.42 2.60 -4.31
N HIS A 61 14.11 3.28 -5.42
CA HIS A 61 13.17 2.78 -6.42
C HIS A 61 13.88 2.00 -7.53
N SER A 62 13.38 0.82 -7.83
CA SER A 62 13.90 -0.05 -8.89
C SER A 62 12.77 -0.86 -9.50
N ALA A 63 12.75 -1.01 -10.82
CA ALA A 63 11.77 -1.83 -11.52
C ALA A 63 11.68 -3.26 -10.93
N ASN A 64 12.80 -3.82 -10.46
CA ASN A 64 12.85 -5.16 -9.87
C ASN A 64 12.09 -5.28 -8.55
N ASN A 65 11.84 -4.18 -7.84
CA ASN A 65 11.13 -4.18 -6.56
C ASN A 65 9.66 -4.62 -6.72
N VAL A 66 9.06 -4.41 -7.89
CA VAL A 66 7.67 -4.82 -8.19
C VAL A 66 7.52 -6.35 -8.09
N GLY A 67 8.55 -7.10 -8.51
CA GLY A 67 8.57 -8.56 -8.43
C GLY A 67 7.32 -9.21 -9.04
N GLN A 68 6.63 -10.01 -8.23
CA GLN A 68 5.41 -10.73 -8.60
C GLN A 68 4.16 -10.17 -7.89
N ALA A 69 4.17 -8.88 -7.57
CA ALA A 69 3.03 -8.25 -6.90
C ALA A 69 1.74 -8.44 -7.72
N ASP A 70 0.64 -8.77 -7.04
CA ASP A 70 -0.67 -8.86 -7.66
C ASP A 70 -1.28 -7.48 -7.88
N VAL A 71 -0.86 -6.47 -7.09
CA VAL A 71 -1.27 -5.07 -7.19
C VAL A 71 -0.19 -4.15 -6.63
N VAL A 72 -0.03 -2.98 -7.23
CA VAL A 72 0.82 -1.89 -6.74
C VAL A 72 -0.05 -0.77 -6.19
N VAL A 73 0.26 -0.29 -4.98
CA VAL A 73 -0.41 0.84 -4.34
C VAL A 73 0.54 2.02 -4.28
N ILE A 74 0.08 3.18 -4.77
CA ILE A 74 0.87 4.41 -4.76
C ILE A 74 0.25 5.48 -3.87
N SER A 75 1.10 6.29 -3.25
CA SER A 75 0.68 7.56 -2.66
C SER A 75 0.54 8.64 -3.74
N SER A 76 -0.09 9.77 -3.40
CA SER A 76 -0.18 10.93 -4.29
C SER A 76 1.16 11.61 -4.57
N ALA A 77 2.21 11.29 -3.81
CA ALA A 77 3.56 11.81 -4.02
C ALA A 77 4.35 11.00 -5.06
N ILE A 78 3.88 9.80 -5.43
CA ILE A 78 4.53 8.96 -6.44
C ILE A 78 4.02 9.37 -7.82
N LYS A 79 4.94 9.77 -8.69
CA LYS A 79 4.66 10.16 -10.06
C LYS A 79 4.52 8.94 -10.98
N GLU A 80 3.84 9.15 -12.10
CA GLU A 80 3.60 8.14 -13.13
C GLU A 80 4.89 7.65 -13.84
N ASP A 81 5.96 8.45 -13.78
CA ASP A 81 7.28 8.14 -14.32
C ASP A 81 8.19 7.37 -13.33
N ASN A 82 7.70 7.08 -12.12
CA ASN A 82 8.41 6.22 -11.19
C ASN A 82 8.65 4.83 -11.83
N VAL A 83 9.90 4.35 -11.74
CA VAL A 83 10.34 3.10 -12.39
C VAL A 83 9.53 1.87 -11.98
N GLU A 84 9.01 1.82 -10.75
CA GLU A 84 8.14 0.73 -10.28
C GLU A 84 6.72 0.83 -10.85
N VAL A 85 6.19 2.05 -10.99
CA VAL A 85 4.88 2.28 -11.61
C VAL A 85 4.91 1.92 -13.09
N VAL A 86 5.95 2.36 -13.79
CA VAL A 86 6.16 2.04 -15.20
C VAL A 86 6.29 0.52 -15.38
N GLN A 87 7.08 -0.14 -14.54
CA GLN A 87 7.26 -1.59 -14.62
C GLN A 87 5.97 -2.36 -14.31
N ALA A 88 5.22 -1.96 -13.29
CA ALA A 88 3.95 -2.59 -12.96
C ALA A 88 2.98 -2.54 -14.14
N LYS A 89 2.87 -1.39 -14.80
CA LYS A 89 2.06 -1.23 -16.02
C LYS A 89 2.55 -2.11 -17.16
N ALA A 90 3.86 -2.19 -17.39
CA ALA A 90 4.46 -3.05 -18.42
C ALA A 90 4.14 -4.55 -18.17
N LEU A 91 4.05 -4.95 -16.90
CA LEU A 91 3.68 -6.31 -16.49
C LEU A 91 2.16 -6.54 -16.41
N ASN A 92 1.33 -5.55 -16.76
CA ASN A 92 -0.12 -5.56 -16.58
C ASN A 92 -0.58 -5.77 -15.12
N ILE A 93 0.26 -5.38 -14.16
CA ILE A 93 -0.09 -5.35 -12.74
C ILE A 93 -0.88 -4.06 -12.48
N PRO A 94 -2.08 -4.12 -11.87
CA PRO A 94 -2.87 -2.93 -11.58
C PRO A 94 -2.13 -2.01 -10.61
N VAL A 95 -2.12 -0.72 -10.93
CA VAL A 95 -1.62 0.35 -10.06
C VAL A 95 -2.82 1.14 -9.56
N ILE A 96 -3.03 1.18 -8.25
CA ILE A 96 -4.16 1.87 -7.62
C ILE A 96 -3.69 2.93 -6.62
N PRO A 97 -4.45 4.02 -6.43
CA PRO A 97 -4.13 5.01 -5.41
C PRO A 97 -4.42 4.48 -4.01
N ARG A 98 -3.70 5.01 -3.02
CA ARG A 98 -3.89 4.75 -1.58
C ARG A 98 -5.36 4.76 -1.13
N ALA A 99 -6.14 5.74 -1.62
CA ALA A 99 -7.55 5.90 -1.23
C ALA A 99 -8.43 4.72 -1.67
N GLU A 100 -8.13 4.13 -2.83
CA GLU A 100 -8.86 2.95 -3.33
C GLU A 100 -8.54 1.72 -2.49
N MET A 101 -7.26 1.52 -2.15
CA MET A 101 -6.86 0.43 -1.23
C MET A 101 -7.52 0.59 0.15
N LEU A 102 -7.59 1.81 0.69
CA LEU A 102 -8.29 2.07 1.95
C LEU A 102 -9.79 1.72 1.85
N ALA A 103 -10.43 2.06 0.73
CA ALA A 103 -11.83 1.72 0.49
C ALA A 103 -12.06 0.20 0.41
N GLU A 104 -11.13 -0.56 -0.17
CA GLU A 104 -11.17 -2.03 -0.14
C GLU A 104 -11.04 -2.58 1.28
N LEU A 105 -10.10 -2.06 2.08
CA LEU A 105 -9.96 -2.45 3.49
C LEU A 105 -11.24 -2.22 4.29
N MET A 106 -11.92 -1.09 4.07
CA MET A 106 -13.21 -0.79 4.70
C MET A 106 -14.32 -1.77 4.31
N ARG A 107 -14.24 -2.42 3.15
CA ARG A 107 -15.20 -3.47 2.76
C ARG A 107 -14.95 -4.81 3.43
N MET A 108 -13.73 -5.05 3.94
CA MET A 108 -13.33 -6.32 4.54
C MET A 108 -13.71 -6.43 6.02
N LYS A 109 -14.03 -5.32 6.69
CA LYS A 109 -14.38 -5.25 8.12
C LYS A 109 -15.51 -4.26 8.35
N TYR A 110 -16.07 -4.24 9.57
CA TYR A 110 -16.94 -3.16 9.99
C TYR A 110 -16.11 -1.88 10.17
N GLY A 111 -16.25 -0.93 9.26
CA GLY A 111 -15.48 0.31 9.24
C GLY A 111 -16.29 1.52 9.71
N ILE A 112 -15.69 2.35 10.57
CA ILE A 112 -16.21 3.66 10.96
C ILE A 112 -15.35 4.72 10.29
N ALA A 113 -15.96 5.57 9.47
CA ALA A 113 -15.27 6.69 8.84
C ALA A 113 -15.44 7.96 9.68
N VAL A 114 -14.33 8.53 10.14
CA VAL A 114 -14.30 9.81 10.85
C VAL A 114 -13.87 10.92 9.88
N ALA A 115 -14.75 11.90 9.65
CA ALA A 115 -14.51 13.01 8.73
C ALA A 115 -14.61 14.37 9.45
N GLY A 116 -14.01 15.41 8.87
CA GLY A 116 -13.99 16.77 9.42
C GLY A 116 -12.69 17.52 9.12
N ALA A 117 -12.68 18.85 9.18
CA ALA A 117 -11.46 19.63 8.96
C ALA A 117 -10.44 19.43 10.09
N HIS A 118 -10.92 19.43 11.34
CA HIS A 118 -10.13 19.31 12.57
C HIS A 118 -10.62 18.12 13.42
N GLY A 119 -9.81 17.65 14.37
CA GLY A 119 -10.22 16.64 15.35
C GLY A 119 -10.23 15.19 14.91
N LYS A 120 -10.09 14.88 13.61
CA LYS A 120 -10.15 13.49 13.07
C LYS A 120 -9.24 12.50 13.81
N THR A 121 -7.97 12.87 14.01
CA THR A 121 -6.99 11.99 14.67
C THR A 121 -7.35 11.76 16.14
N THR A 122 -7.79 12.81 16.85
CA THR A 122 -8.22 12.74 18.25
C THR A 122 -9.48 11.88 18.41
N THR A 123 -10.46 12.02 17.51
CA THR A 123 -11.72 11.25 17.55
C THR A 123 -11.53 9.78 17.17
N THR A 124 -10.48 9.45 16.42
CA THR A 124 -10.19 8.06 16.02
C THR A 124 -9.40 7.30 17.08
N SER A 125 -8.82 7.98 18.08
CA SER A 125 -7.96 7.36 19.13
C SER A 125 -8.75 6.90 20.35
#